data_AF-A0A6G3T1H0-F1
#
_entry.id   AF-A0A6G3T1H0-F1
#
_cell.length_a   1.000
_cell.length_b   1.000
_cell.length_c   1.000
_cell.angle_alpha   90.00
_cell.angle_beta   90.00
_cell.angle_gamma   90.00
#
_symmetry.space_group_name_H-M   'P 1'
#
loop_
_entity.id
_entity.type
_entity.pdbx_description
1 polymer ?
#
loop_
_entity_poly.entity_id
_entity_poly.type
_entity_poly.pdbx_seq_one_letter_code
_entity_poly.pdbx_strand_id
1 'polypeptide(L)'
;MPLEPAQVPARRAVSPLDHRVEAATGHDIDTLWTYRDRGVLDEPHAHLVDLHRELAQAQTGIVFYLKLLNRLSSGEFEVDAALVTRIARTTDQLEQATGTRAAAAQAVVDALEPIEAASTHDAKVLSTDDQAALLAIAGGAKLHEHLLTGRMSVTAASGSRIPYAKLQRLEGTGLVVRDTDHPVHAGQPVALTEAGRAALFAARRTPTTQRPKAAAPTGAWPSTPTPRR
;
A
#
# COMPACT_ATOMS: atom_id res chain seq x y z
N MET A 1 -32.71 -7.53 25.52
CA MET A 1 -31.64 -6.51 25.53
C MET A 1 -30.90 -6.60 24.19
N PRO A 2 -31.09 -5.66 23.25
CA PRO A 2 -30.27 -5.62 22.05
C PRO A 2 -28.92 -4.98 22.39
N LEU A 3 -27.82 -5.62 21.96
CA LEU A 3 -26.46 -5.10 22.08
C LEU A 3 -26.31 -3.91 21.13
N GLU A 4 -25.95 -2.75 21.68
CA GLU A 4 -25.56 -1.56 20.94
C GLU A 4 -24.32 -1.90 20.09
N PRO A 5 -24.34 -1.69 18.76
CA PRO A 5 -23.15 -1.91 17.95
C PRO A 5 -22.07 -0.90 18.35
N ALA A 6 -20.87 -1.41 18.59
CA ALA A 6 -19.68 -0.62 18.93
C ALA A 6 -19.49 0.51 17.92
N GLN A 7 -19.32 1.73 18.43
CA GLN A 7 -19.05 2.91 17.61
C GLN A 7 -17.75 2.69 16.84
N VAL A 8 -17.87 2.57 15.51
CA VAL A 8 -16.73 2.61 14.60
C VAL A 8 -16.06 3.97 14.80
N PRO A 9 -14.74 4.05 15.09
CA PRO A 9 -14.08 5.33 15.22
C PRO A 9 -14.30 6.10 13.91
N ALA A 10 -14.81 7.33 14.04
CA ALA A 10 -15.03 8.21 12.91
C ALA A 10 -13.74 8.30 12.11
N ARG A 11 -13.68 7.63 10.94
CA ARG A 11 -12.56 7.74 10.02
C ARG A 11 -12.31 9.23 9.80
N ARG A 12 -11.17 9.71 10.29
CA ARG A 12 -10.74 11.11 10.09
C ARG A 12 -10.83 11.39 8.60
N ALA A 13 -11.28 12.60 8.27
CA ALA A 13 -11.60 13.01 6.92
C ALA A 13 -10.51 12.51 5.95
N VAL A 14 -10.90 11.52 5.14
CA VAL A 14 -10.03 10.81 4.20
C VAL A 14 -9.42 11.84 3.28
N SER A 15 -8.21 12.30 3.58
CA SER A 15 -7.48 13.14 2.66
C SER A 15 -7.18 12.27 1.44
N PRO A 16 -7.30 12.75 0.19
CA PRO A 16 -6.86 11.98 -0.96
C PRO A 16 -5.37 11.55 -0.86
N LEU A 17 -4.58 12.24 -0.02
CA LEU A 17 -3.22 11.86 0.32
C LEU A 17 -3.13 10.64 1.25
N ASP A 18 -4.16 10.39 2.06
CA ASP A 18 -4.17 9.28 3.02
C ASP A 18 -4.03 7.95 2.29
N HIS A 19 -4.91 7.73 1.31
CA HIS A 19 -4.86 6.54 0.46
C HIS A 19 -3.56 6.41 -0.34
N ARG A 20 -2.92 7.53 -0.69
CA ARG A 20 -1.67 7.52 -1.43
C ARG A 20 -0.49 7.11 -0.53
N VAL A 21 -0.47 7.62 0.70
CA VAL A 21 0.49 7.21 1.74
C VAL A 21 0.29 5.75 2.11
N GLU A 22 -0.95 5.31 2.31
CA GLU A 22 -1.27 3.90 2.61
C GLU A 22 -0.83 2.97 1.46
N ALA A 23 -1.06 3.38 0.20
CA ALA A 23 -0.64 2.60 -0.95
C ALA A 23 0.88 2.52 -1.11
N ALA A 24 1.60 3.61 -0.84
CA ALA A 24 3.06 3.66 -0.98
C ALA A 24 3.78 2.87 0.14
N THR A 25 3.23 2.90 1.35
CA THR A 25 3.85 2.30 2.55
C THR A 25 3.29 0.92 2.89
N GLY A 26 2.12 0.54 2.37
CA GLY A 26 1.45 -0.72 2.65
C GLY A 26 0.81 -0.82 4.04
N HIS A 27 0.79 0.26 4.82
CA HIS A 27 0.26 0.31 6.18
C HIS A 27 -0.82 1.38 6.29
N ASP A 28 -1.81 1.16 7.15
CA ASP A 28 -2.77 2.21 7.48
C ASP A 28 -2.08 3.36 8.27
N ILE A 29 -2.67 4.56 8.20
CA ILE A 29 -2.08 5.77 8.80
C ILE A 29 -1.94 5.65 10.32
N ASP A 30 -2.91 5.05 10.99
CA ASP A 30 -2.90 4.92 12.46
C ASP A 30 -1.76 3.99 12.92
N THR A 31 -1.49 2.95 12.14
CA THR A 31 -0.36 2.03 12.31
C THR A 31 0.96 2.74 12.05
N LEU A 32 1.05 3.55 10.99
CA LEU A 32 2.26 4.35 10.72
C LEU A 32 2.57 5.33 11.86
N TRP A 33 1.55 6.00 12.41
CA TRP A 33 1.72 6.88 13.56
C TRP A 33 2.21 6.10 14.79
N THR A 34 1.65 4.92 15.01
CA THR A 34 2.08 4.03 16.10
C THR A 34 3.52 3.56 15.92
N TYR A 35 3.93 3.23 14.70
CA TYR A 35 5.31 2.82 14.40
C TYR A 35 6.30 3.97 14.54
N ARG A 36 5.89 5.19 14.18
CA ARG A 36 6.68 6.40 14.42
C ARG A 36 6.92 6.62 15.91
N ASP A 37 5.88 6.53 16.73
CA ASP A 37 5.98 6.72 18.18
C ASP A 37 6.83 5.62 18.86
N ARG A 38 6.88 4.43 18.25
CA ARG A 38 7.73 3.31 18.72
C ARG A 38 9.15 3.33 18.14
N GLY A 39 9.47 4.25 17.24
CA GLY A 39 10.79 4.36 16.60
C GLY A 39 11.13 3.17 15.69
N VAL A 40 10.14 2.51 15.11
CA VAL A 40 10.31 1.30 14.27
C VAL A 40 10.44 1.64 12.78
N LEU A 41 10.04 2.85 12.39
CA LEU A 41 10.16 3.33 11.02
C LEU A 41 11.60 3.71 10.67
N ASP A 42 12.00 3.42 9.44
CA ASP A 42 13.17 3.99 8.81
C ASP A 42 13.00 5.50 8.56
N GLU A 43 14.12 6.20 8.43
CA GLU A 43 14.16 7.66 8.35
C GLU A 43 13.21 8.30 7.30
N PRO A 44 13.12 7.80 6.04
CA PRO A 44 12.21 8.41 5.07
C PRO A 44 10.73 8.21 5.42
N HIS A 45 10.35 7.05 5.97
CA HIS A 45 8.98 6.80 6.43
C HIS A 45 8.67 7.57 7.71
N ALA A 46 9.63 7.72 8.62
CA ALA A 46 9.49 8.54 9.82
C ALA A 46 9.24 10.01 9.46
N HIS A 47 10.02 10.56 8.52
CA HIS A 47 9.87 11.92 8.02
C HIS A 47 8.50 12.13 7.35
N LEU A 48 8.05 11.18 6.51
CA LEU A 48 6.73 11.23 5.88
C LEU A 48 5.60 11.28 6.92
N VAL A 49 5.70 10.49 7.98
CA VAL A 49 4.69 10.46 9.06
C VAL A 49 4.66 11.78 9.84
N ASP A 50 5.82 12.39 10.09
CA ASP A 50 5.89 13.69 10.76
C ASP A 50 5.22 14.78 9.91
N LEU A 51 5.49 14.83 8.59
CA LEU A 51 4.82 15.74 7.67
C LEU A 51 3.31 15.49 7.58
N HIS A 52 2.90 14.21 7.64
CA HIS A 52 1.47 13.86 7.68
C HIS A 52 0.80 14.34 8.97
N ARG A 53 1.49 14.32 10.11
CA ARG A 53 0.99 14.90 11.38
C ARG A 53 0.82 16.42 11.26
N GLU A 54 1.77 17.11 10.64
CA GLU A 54 1.66 18.55 10.39
C GLU A 54 0.45 18.88 9.49
N LEU A 55 0.22 18.08 8.44
CA LEU A 55 -0.96 18.21 7.59
C LEU A 55 -2.26 18.03 8.39
N ALA A 56 -2.35 17.02 9.25
CA ALA A 56 -3.52 16.77 10.10
C ALA A 56 -3.75 17.93 11.10
N GLN A 57 -2.67 18.52 11.63
CA GLN A 57 -2.74 19.69 12.49
C GLN A 57 -3.25 20.93 11.73
N ALA A 58 -2.76 21.17 10.52
CA ALA A 58 -3.22 22.26 9.68
C ALA A 58 -4.71 22.13 9.31
N GLN A 59 -5.17 20.91 9.01
CA GLN A 59 -6.60 20.62 8.80
C GLN A 59 -7.46 20.94 10.02
N THR A 60 -6.97 20.63 11.22
CA THR A 60 -7.65 20.96 12.48
C THR A 60 -7.83 22.47 12.63
N GLY A 61 -6.82 23.27 12.25
CA GLY A 61 -6.90 24.74 12.24
C GLY A 61 -7.99 25.28 11.31
N ILE A 62 -8.15 24.71 10.12
CA ILE A 62 -9.22 25.09 9.18
C ILE A 62 -10.60 24.78 9.77
N VAL A 63 -10.79 23.60 10.33
CA VAL A 63 -12.06 23.22 10.95
C VAL A 63 -12.40 24.16 12.11
N PHE A 64 -11.40 24.56 12.90
CA PHE A 64 -11.58 25.55 13.97
C PHE A 64 -12.06 26.89 13.42
N TYR A 65 -11.38 27.47 12.42
CA TYR A 65 -11.76 28.78 11.88
C TYR A 65 -13.09 28.75 11.12
N LEU A 66 -13.43 27.65 10.43
CA LEU A 66 -14.75 27.48 9.82
C LEU A 66 -15.86 27.44 10.87
N LYS A 67 -15.66 26.71 11.98
CA LYS A 67 -16.63 26.69 13.08
C LYS A 67 -16.78 28.07 13.73
N LEU A 68 -15.67 28.78 13.94
CA LEU A 68 -15.68 30.13 14.48
C LEU A 68 -16.41 31.09 13.55
N LEU A 69 -16.14 31.04 12.25
CA LEU A 69 -16.80 31.87 11.25
C LEU A 69 -18.31 31.60 11.22
N ASN A 70 -18.71 30.32 11.18
CA ASN A 70 -20.12 29.93 11.24
C ASN A 70 -20.82 30.46 12.50
N ARG A 71 -20.12 30.45 13.64
CA ARG A 71 -20.65 31.02 14.89
C ARG A 71 -20.83 32.53 14.79
N LEU A 72 -19.84 33.25 14.28
CA LEU A 72 -19.90 34.70 14.13
C LEU A 72 -20.99 35.13 13.12
N SER A 73 -21.27 34.31 12.11
CA SER A 73 -22.32 34.56 11.11
C SER A 73 -23.70 34.04 11.49
N SER A 74 -23.88 33.44 12.68
CA SER A 74 -25.13 32.77 13.07
C SER A 74 -26.27 33.71 13.49
N GLY A 75 -26.00 35.00 13.65
CA GLY A 75 -26.95 35.97 14.21
C GLY A 75 -27.02 35.97 15.75
N GLU A 76 -26.15 35.22 16.44
CA GLU A 76 -26.00 35.24 17.91
C GLU A 76 -25.52 36.61 18.43
N PHE A 77 -24.85 37.41 17.60
CA PHE A 77 -24.22 38.66 17.99
C PHE A 77 -24.92 39.87 17.36
N GLU A 78 -24.97 40.99 18.10
CA GLU A 78 -25.43 42.26 17.56
C GLU A 78 -24.53 42.72 16.40
N VAL A 79 -25.16 43.25 15.35
CA VAL A 79 -24.45 43.70 14.15
C VAL A 79 -23.84 45.08 14.40
N ASP A 80 -22.60 45.06 14.89
CA ASP A 80 -21.79 46.25 15.14
C ASP A 80 -20.45 46.21 14.39
N ALA A 81 -19.70 47.31 14.46
CA ALA A 81 -18.39 47.40 13.82
C ALA A 81 -17.38 46.39 14.39
N ALA A 82 -17.55 45.96 15.64
CA ALA A 82 -16.66 44.99 16.28
C ALA A 82 -16.87 43.57 15.73
N LEU A 83 -18.13 43.17 15.48
CA LEU A 83 -18.49 41.91 14.85
C LEU A 83 -17.91 41.83 13.43
N VAL A 84 -18.12 42.87 12.62
CA VAL A 84 -17.57 42.93 11.24
C VAL A 84 -16.04 42.80 11.27
N THR A 85 -15.38 43.52 12.18
CA THR A 85 -13.92 43.42 12.37
C THR A 85 -13.46 42.02 12.77
N ARG A 86 -14.21 41.34 13.64
CA ARG A 86 -13.89 39.97 14.10
C ARG A 86 -14.11 38.94 12.98
N ILE A 87 -15.15 39.10 12.17
CA ILE A 87 -15.40 38.29 10.98
C ILE A 87 -14.23 38.45 10.00
N ALA A 88 -13.85 39.68 9.65
CA ALA A 88 -12.72 39.96 8.76
C ALA A 88 -11.44 39.25 9.22
N ARG A 89 -11.07 39.44 10.50
CA ARG A 89 -9.91 38.76 11.09
C ARG A 89 -10.00 37.23 11.03
N THR A 90 -11.19 36.67 11.28
CA THR A 90 -11.39 35.20 11.23
C THR A 90 -11.25 34.68 9.80
N THR A 91 -11.71 35.44 8.81
CA THR A 91 -11.49 35.14 7.39
C THR A 91 -10.01 35.18 7.03
N ASP A 92 -9.27 36.20 7.46
CA ASP A 92 -7.82 36.29 7.23
C ASP A 92 -7.08 35.08 7.86
N GLN A 93 -7.49 34.68 9.07
CA GLN A 93 -6.93 33.52 9.75
C GLN A 93 -7.30 32.19 9.06
N LEU A 94 -8.50 32.09 8.50
CA LEU A 94 -8.91 30.95 7.69
C LEU A 94 -8.08 30.87 6.41
N GLU A 95 -7.86 31.99 5.73
CA GLU A 95 -7.00 32.08 4.55
C GLU A 95 -5.58 31.61 4.87
N GLN A 96 -4.98 32.12 5.95
CA GLN A 96 -3.66 31.67 6.42
C GLN A 96 -3.64 30.16 6.70
N ALA A 97 -4.65 29.63 7.41
CA ALA A 97 -4.75 28.20 7.69
C ALA A 97 -4.87 27.35 6.42
N THR A 98 -5.59 27.83 5.40
CA THR A 98 -5.66 27.15 4.10
C THR A 98 -4.32 27.15 3.37
N GLY A 99 -3.57 28.25 3.44
CA GLY A 99 -2.20 28.33 2.93
C GLY A 99 -1.26 27.35 3.62
N THR A 100 -1.28 27.28 4.96
CA THR A 100 -0.50 26.31 5.74
C THR A 100 -0.85 24.87 5.38
N ARG A 101 -2.15 24.54 5.23
CA ARG A 101 -2.57 23.20 4.80
C ARG A 101 -2.06 22.87 3.39
N ALA A 102 -2.08 23.82 2.47
CA ALA A 102 -1.60 23.62 1.11
C ALA A 102 -0.08 23.35 1.09
N ALA A 103 0.70 24.13 1.85
CA ALA A 103 2.14 23.91 1.99
C ALA A 103 2.45 22.54 2.62
N ALA A 104 1.76 22.17 3.70
CA ALA A 104 1.91 20.86 4.33
C ALA A 104 1.53 19.71 3.39
N ALA A 105 0.46 19.87 2.61
CA ALA A 105 0.05 18.88 1.61
C ALA A 105 1.10 18.70 0.52
N GLN A 106 1.72 19.80 0.06
CA GLN A 106 2.82 19.73 -0.91
C GLN A 106 4.04 19.03 -0.33
N ALA A 107 4.43 19.36 0.91
CA ALA A 107 5.56 18.71 1.57
C ALA A 107 5.37 17.18 1.70
N VAL A 108 4.15 16.74 2.03
CA VAL A 108 3.82 15.30 2.04
C VAL A 108 3.97 14.69 0.64
N VAL A 109 3.52 15.36 -0.42
CA VAL A 109 3.68 14.86 -1.79
C VAL A 109 5.16 14.77 -2.17
N ASP A 110 5.95 15.79 -1.87
CA ASP A 110 7.38 15.83 -2.18
C ASP A 110 8.16 14.72 -1.45
N ALA A 111 7.78 14.41 -0.20
CA ALA A 111 8.34 13.31 0.57
C ALA A 111 7.88 11.93 0.08
N LEU A 112 6.68 11.84 -0.51
CA LEU A 112 6.08 10.60 -0.98
C LEU A 112 6.64 10.15 -2.33
N GLU A 113 6.94 11.08 -3.23
CA GLU A 113 7.49 10.79 -4.57
C GLU A 113 8.73 9.86 -4.57
N PRO A 114 9.76 10.07 -3.73
CA PRO A 114 10.92 9.18 -3.70
C PRO A 114 10.60 7.79 -3.14
N ILE A 115 9.65 7.67 -2.21
CA ILE A 115 9.21 6.39 -1.63
C ILE A 115 8.45 5.60 -2.68
N GLU A 116 7.55 6.24 -3.42
CA GLU A 116 6.84 5.65 -4.56
C GLU A 116 7.82 5.24 -5.69
N ALA A 117 8.82 6.07 -5.97
CA ALA A 117 9.86 5.77 -6.94
C ALA A 117 10.70 4.56 -6.52
N ALA A 118 11.05 4.43 -5.24
CA ALA A 118 11.75 3.25 -4.72
C ALA A 118 10.89 1.99 -4.83
N SER A 119 9.61 2.06 -4.44
CA SER A 119 8.67 0.94 -4.53
C SER A 119 8.42 0.49 -5.99
N THR A 120 8.41 1.42 -6.95
CA THR A 120 8.29 1.07 -8.38
C THR A 120 9.58 0.48 -8.96
N HIS A 121 10.74 0.85 -8.45
CA HIS A 121 12.03 0.23 -8.81
C HIS A 121 12.19 -1.17 -8.21
N ASP A 122 11.57 -1.46 -7.06
CA ASP A 122 11.47 -2.81 -6.50
C ASP A 122 10.34 -3.65 -7.12
N ALA A 123 9.30 -3.00 -7.66
CA ALA A 123 8.30 -3.62 -8.53
C ALA A 123 8.83 -3.94 -9.95
N LYS A 124 10.15 -3.82 -10.17
CA LYS A 124 10.82 -4.15 -11.43
C LYS A 124 10.74 -5.65 -11.69
N VAL A 125 9.78 -6.01 -12.54
CA VAL A 125 9.56 -7.34 -13.15
C VAL A 125 9.72 -8.46 -12.13
N LEU A 126 8.60 -8.89 -11.55
CA LEU A 126 8.52 -10.15 -10.81
C LEU A 126 9.32 -11.21 -11.58
N SER A 127 10.41 -11.69 -10.99
CA SER A 127 11.15 -12.80 -11.55
C SER A 127 10.17 -13.95 -11.76
N THR A 128 10.32 -14.73 -12.83
CA THR A 128 9.50 -15.94 -13.07
C THR A 128 9.40 -16.81 -11.81
N ASP A 129 10.50 -16.83 -11.06
CA ASP A 129 10.66 -17.54 -9.81
C ASP A 129 9.81 -16.95 -8.66
N ASP A 130 9.70 -15.62 -8.58
CA ASP A 130 8.88 -14.93 -7.58
C ASP A 130 7.40 -15.02 -7.94
N GLN A 131 7.08 -14.93 -9.23
CA GLN A 131 5.72 -15.15 -9.73
C GLN A 131 5.22 -16.57 -9.40
N ALA A 132 6.06 -17.60 -9.57
CA ALA A 132 5.72 -18.97 -9.20
C ALA A 132 5.50 -19.13 -7.69
N ALA A 133 6.31 -18.47 -6.87
CA ALA A 133 6.13 -18.47 -5.41
C ALA A 133 4.83 -17.77 -4.99
N LEU A 134 4.50 -16.63 -5.58
CA LEU A 134 3.25 -15.91 -5.32
C LEU A 134 2.02 -16.71 -5.75
N LEU A 135 2.07 -17.40 -6.90
CA LEU A 135 0.99 -18.30 -7.35
C LEU A 135 0.81 -19.48 -6.39
N ALA A 136 1.90 -20.04 -5.88
CA ALA A 136 1.85 -21.13 -4.91
C ALA A 136 1.24 -20.66 -3.57
N ILE A 137 1.55 -19.43 -3.13
CA ILE A 137 0.98 -18.81 -1.93
C ILE A 137 -0.51 -18.46 -2.14
N ALA A 138 -0.89 -18.00 -3.34
CA ALA A 138 -2.29 -17.72 -3.68
C ALA A 138 -3.22 -18.94 -3.52
N GLY A 139 -2.69 -20.15 -3.73
CA GLY A 139 -3.40 -21.41 -3.52
C GLY A 139 -3.54 -21.82 -2.05
N GLY A 140 -3.02 -21.03 -1.12
CA GLY A 140 -2.93 -21.33 0.31
C GLY A 140 -1.54 -21.84 0.67
N ALA A 141 -0.91 -21.24 1.67
CA ALA A 141 0.43 -21.59 2.09
C ALA A 141 0.60 -21.50 3.61
N LYS A 142 1.44 -22.37 4.17
CA LYS A 142 1.76 -22.41 5.60
C LYS A 142 3.26 -22.46 5.82
N LEU A 143 3.75 -21.58 6.67
CA LEU A 143 5.12 -21.58 7.16
C LEU A 143 5.27 -22.64 8.26
N HIS A 144 6.24 -23.51 8.06
CA HIS A 144 6.61 -24.55 9.02
C HIS A 144 8.08 -24.42 9.38
N GLU A 145 8.39 -24.77 10.63
CA GLU A 145 9.76 -24.97 11.09
C GLU A 145 10.06 -26.47 11.16
N HIS A 146 11.19 -26.85 10.57
CA HIS A 146 11.66 -28.22 10.60
C HIS A 146 12.30 -28.53 11.95
N LEU A 147 11.61 -29.29 12.80
CA LEU A 147 11.99 -29.52 14.19
C LEU A 147 13.41 -30.10 14.39
N LEU A 148 13.91 -30.95 13.48
CA LEU A 148 15.28 -31.48 13.59
C LEU A 148 16.38 -30.53 13.12
N THR A 149 16.08 -29.54 12.26
CA THR A 149 17.11 -28.70 11.63
C THR A 149 16.94 -27.22 11.93
N GLY A 150 15.85 -26.83 12.61
CA GLY A 150 15.46 -25.43 12.85
C GLY A 150 15.14 -24.65 11.57
N ARG A 151 15.18 -25.30 10.40
CA ARG A 151 15.01 -24.60 9.12
C ARG A 151 13.55 -24.32 8.87
N MET A 152 13.25 -23.06 8.55
CA MET A 152 11.91 -22.64 8.17
C MET A 152 11.68 -22.84 6.67
N SER A 153 10.47 -23.21 6.29
CA SER A 153 10.05 -23.25 4.89
C SER A 153 8.54 -23.13 4.77
N VAL A 154 8.08 -22.53 3.68
CA VAL A 154 6.65 -22.46 3.39
C VAL A 154 6.27 -23.65 2.54
N THR A 155 5.19 -24.33 2.93
CA THR A 155 4.57 -25.38 2.13
C THR A 155 3.26 -24.83 1.55
N ALA A 156 3.18 -24.76 0.23
CA ALA A 156 1.95 -24.42 -0.47
C ALA A 156 0.97 -25.60 -0.45
N ALA A 157 -0.32 -25.34 -0.67
CA ALA A 157 -1.36 -26.35 -0.77
C ALA A 157 -1.10 -27.35 -1.92
N SER A 158 -0.36 -26.93 -2.94
CA SER A 158 0.12 -27.79 -4.04
C SER A 158 1.27 -28.71 -3.65
N GLY A 159 1.77 -28.62 -2.41
CA GLY A 159 2.92 -29.39 -1.91
C GLY A 159 4.28 -28.81 -2.28
N SER A 160 4.33 -27.68 -3.00
CA SER A 160 5.60 -27.02 -3.31
C SER A 160 6.22 -26.39 -2.07
N ARG A 161 7.55 -26.49 -1.95
CA ARG A 161 8.31 -25.87 -0.87
C ARG A 161 8.95 -24.58 -1.35
N ILE A 162 8.68 -23.48 -0.65
CA ILE A 162 9.29 -22.18 -0.88
C ILE A 162 10.31 -21.94 0.25
N PRO A 163 11.59 -21.70 -0.08
CA PRO A 163 12.63 -21.41 0.91
C PRO A 163 12.30 -20.17 1.74
N TYR A 164 12.67 -20.18 3.02
CA TYR A 164 12.37 -19.06 3.92
C TYR A 164 13.01 -17.74 3.49
N ALA A 165 14.23 -17.75 2.96
CA ALA A 165 14.86 -16.53 2.41
C ALA A 165 14.02 -15.89 1.29
N LYS A 166 13.31 -16.71 0.51
CA LYS A 166 12.42 -16.23 -0.55
C LYS A 166 11.12 -15.66 0.02
N LEU A 167 10.56 -16.27 1.07
CA LEU A 167 9.46 -15.68 1.83
C LEU A 167 9.85 -14.31 2.42
N GLN A 168 11.00 -14.21 3.08
CA GLN A 168 11.49 -12.96 3.69
C GLN A 168 11.64 -11.85 2.66
N ARG A 169 12.12 -12.18 1.46
CA ARG A 169 12.22 -11.21 0.36
C ARG A 169 10.84 -10.73 -0.11
N LEU A 170 9.87 -11.63 -0.25
CA LEU A 170 8.50 -11.28 -0.67
C LEU A 170 7.72 -10.50 0.42
N GLU A 171 8.02 -10.75 1.69
CA GLU A 171 7.50 -9.99 2.83
C GLU A 171 8.14 -8.60 2.89
N GLY A 172 9.46 -8.51 2.68
CA GLY A 172 10.19 -7.24 2.61
C GLY A 172 9.74 -6.33 1.46
N THR A 173 9.23 -6.89 0.36
CA THR A 173 8.60 -6.13 -0.74
C THR A 173 7.10 -5.93 -0.58
N GLY A 174 6.53 -6.31 0.57
CA GLY A 174 5.11 -6.10 0.88
C GLY A 174 4.13 -6.93 0.04
N LEU A 175 4.58 -7.97 -0.66
CA LEU A 175 3.74 -8.81 -1.53
C LEU A 175 3.03 -9.93 -0.76
N VAL A 176 3.57 -10.30 0.40
CA VAL A 176 3.11 -11.41 1.22
C VAL A 176 3.11 -10.98 2.68
N VAL A 177 2.12 -11.43 3.45
CA VAL A 177 2.03 -11.21 4.89
C VAL A 177 1.86 -12.54 5.63
N ARG A 178 2.49 -12.64 6.80
CA ARG A 178 2.32 -13.76 7.73
C ARG A 178 1.23 -13.43 8.74
N ASP A 179 0.36 -14.39 8.99
CA ASP A 179 -0.60 -14.31 10.08
C ASP A 179 0.12 -14.67 11.39
N THR A 180 0.45 -13.67 12.20
CA THR A 180 1.22 -13.87 13.46
C THR A 180 0.38 -14.36 14.63
N ASP A 181 -0.93 -14.47 14.47
CA ASP A 181 -1.82 -15.02 15.49
C ASP A 181 -1.71 -16.55 15.60
N HIS A 182 -1.02 -17.18 14.64
CA HIS A 182 -0.81 -18.63 14.59
C HIS A 182 0.65 -19.00 14.85
N PRO A 183 0.92 -19.96 15.76
CA PRO A 183 2.27 -20.40 16.04
C PRO A 183 2.87 -21.16 14.85
N VAL A 184 4.15 -20.92 14.57
CA VAL A 184 4.91 -21.53 13.45
C VAL A 184 4.86 -23.06 13.48
N HIS A 185 4.93 -23.66 14.65
CA HIS A 185 4.93 -25.12 14.80
C HIS A 185 3.58 -25.78 14.41
N ALA A 186 2.48 -25.01 14.41
CA ALA A 186 1.17 -25.47 13.95
C ALA A 186 0.91 -25.19 12.46
N GLY A 187 1.88 -24.59 11.76
CA GLY A 187 1.72 -24.13 10.39
C GLY A 187 1.11 -22.75 10.34
N GLN A 188 1.97 -21.74 10.41
CA GLN A 188 1.56 -20.34 10.38
C GLN A 188 1.05 -19.97 8.98
N PRO A 189 -0.18 -19.44 8.81
CA PRO A 189 -0.70 -19.08 7.51
C PRO A 189 0.11 -17.96 6.86
N VAL A 190 0.24 -18.05 5.54
CA VAL A 190 0.89 -17.04 4.70
C VAL A 190 -0.09 -16.63 3.61
N ALA A 191 -0.39 -15.33 3.53
CA ALA A 191 -1.38 -14.78 2.60
C ALA A 191 -0.77 -13.72 1.69
N LEU A 192 -1.38 -13.53 0.51
CA LEU A 192 -1.03 -12.44 -0.39
C LEU A 192 -1.65 -11.12 0.10
N THR A 193 -0.86 -10.06 0.09
CA THR A 193 -1.36 -8.69 0.26
C THR A 193 -2.14 -8.24 -0.98
N GLU A 194 -2.82 -7.10 -0.90
CA GLU A 194 -3.44 -6.49 -2.07
C GLU A 194 -2.39 -6.13 -3.14
N ALA A 195 -1.22 -5.66 -2.73
CA ALA A 195 -0.08 -5.40 -3.62
C ALA A 195 0.42 -6.69 -4.30
N GLY A 196 0.53 -7.80 -3.56
CA GLY A 196 0.88 -9.11 -4.13
C GLY A 196 -0.13 -9.63 -5.15
N ARG A 197 -1.42 -9.45 -4.88
CA ARG A 197 -2.49 -9.79 -5.83
C ARG A 197 -2.44 -8.89 -7.07
N ALA A 198 -2.30 -7.58 -6.91
CA ALA A 198 -2.16 -6.64 -8.01
C ALA A 198 -0.93 -6.94 -8.88
N ALA A 199 0.20 -7.30 -8.27
CA ALA A 199 1.42 -7.68 -8.97
C ALA A 199 1.23 -8.97 -9.80
N LEU A 200 0.56 -9.98 -9.25
CA LEU A 200 0.19 -11.20 -10.00
C LEU A 200 -0.74 -10.89 -11.19
N PHE A 201 -1.71 -9.99 -11.02
CA PHE A 201 -2.61 -9.58 -12.10
C PHE A 201 -1.87 -8.77 -13.18
N ALA A 202 -0.95 -7.88 -12.80
CA ALA A 202 -0.13 -7.12 -13.73
C ALA A 202 0.81 -8.04 -14.54
N ALA A 203 1.43 -9.03 -13.89
CA ALA A 203 2.29 -10.03 -14.54
C ALA A 203 1.53 -10.95 -15.51
N ARG A 204 0.23 -11.19 -15.29
CA ARG A 204 -0.63 -11.91 -16.26
C ARG A 204 -1.03 -11.04 -17.46
N ARG A 205 -1.02 -9.72 -17.31
CA ARG A 205 -1.46 -8.77 -18.35
C ARG A 205 -0.35 -8.36 -19.30
N THR A 206 0.92 -8.68 -19.02
CA THR A 206 2.01 -8.46 -19.97
C THR A 206 1.76 -9.38 -21.17
N PRO A 207 1.43 -8.85 -22.37
CA PRO A 207 1.31 -9.70 -23.54
C PRO A 207 2.71 -10.20 -23.85
N THR A 208 2.91 -11.51 -23.77
CA THR A 208 4.01 -12.19 -24.44
C THR A 208 3.85 -11.96 -25.94
N THR A 209 4.37 -10.83 -26.43
CA THR A 209 4.70 -10.65 -27.84
C THR A 209 6.00 -11.41 -28.14
N GLN A 210 6.05 -12.69 -27.78
CA GLN A 210 7.00 -13.61 -28.37
C GLN A 210 6.25 -14.37 -29.45
N ARG A 211 6.37 -13.84 -30.67
CA ARG A 211 6.09 -14.56 -31.91
C ARG A 211 6.74 -15.95 -31.78
N PRO A 212 5.98 -17.06 -31.89
CA PRO A 212 6.59 -18.37 -31.95
C PRO A 212 7.53 -18.37 -33.16
N LYS A 213 8.84 -18.53 -32.92
CA LYS A 213 9.78 -18.85 -33.98
C LYS A 213 9.35 -20.21 -34.49
N ALA A 214 8.69 -20.23 -35.65
CA ALA A 214 8.29 -21.45 -36.32
C ALA A 214 9.50 -22.39 -36.39
N ALA A 215 9.37 -23.55 -35.76
CA ALA A 215 10.33 -24.63 -35.93
C ALA A 215 10.37 -24.97 -37.42
N ALA A 216 11.58 -25.03 -37.97
CA ALA A 216 11.80 -25.51 -39.32
C ALA A 216 11.23 -26.94 -39.43
N PRO A 217 10.42 -27.26 -40.46
CA PRO A 217 9.94 -28.62 -40.64
C PRO A 217 11.11 -29.51 -41.06
N THR A 218 11.61 -30.31 -40.12
CA THR A 218 12.38 -31.53 -40.39
C THR A 218 11.41 -32.56 -40.92
N GLY A 219 11.36 -32.69 -42.25
CA GLY A 219 10.48 -33.64 -42.92
C GLY A 219 10.82 -33.73 -44.41
N ALA A 220 11.97 -34.32 -44.71
CA ALA A 220 12.28 -34.76 -46.07
C ALA A 220 11.23 -35.81 -46.50
N TRP A 221 10.45 -35.49 -47.52
CA TRP A 221 9.67 -36.48 -48.27
C TRP A 221 10.41 -36.79 -49.57
N PRO A 222 10.65 -38.07 -49.89
CA PRO A 222 11.40 -38.45 -51.09
C PRO A 222 10.59 -38.20 -52.35
N SER A 223 11.24 -37.59 -53.34
CA SER A 223 10.72 -37.37 -54.68
C SER A 223 10.48 -38.70 -55.39
N THR A 224 9.25 -38.94 -55.86
CA THR A 224 8.92 -40.06 -56.74
C THR A 224 9.52 -39.84 -58.14
N PRO A 225 10.10 -40.87 -58.77
CA PRO A 225 10.76 -40.74 -60.07
C PRO A 225 9.78 -40.74 -61.25
N THR A 226 10.09 -39.91 -62.24
CA THR A 226 9.44 -39.82 -63.55
C THR A 226 9.76 -41.06 -64.41
N PRO A 227 8.78 -41.67 -65.11
CA PRO A 227 9.09 -42.50 -66.26
C PRO A 227 9.00 -41.68 -67.57
N ARG A 228 10.12 -41.68 -68.30
CA ARG A 228 10.17 -41.47 -69.75
C ARG A 228 9.61 -42.72 -70.44
N ARG A 229 8.60 -42.60 -71.28
CA ARG A 229 8.68 -42.61 -72.75
C ARG A 229 7.30 -42.82 -73.36
#